data_AF-A0A1Q6UDS3-F1
#
_entry.id   AF-A0A1Q6UDS3-F1
#
_cell.length_a   1.000
_cell.length_b   1.000
_cell.length_c   1.000
_cell.angle_alpha   90.00
_cell.angle_beta   90.00
_cell.angle_gamma   90.00
#
_symmetry.space_group_name_H-M   'P 1'
#
loop_
_entity.id
_entity.type
_entity.pdbx_description
1 polymer ?
#
loop_
_entity_poly.entity_id
_entity_poly.type
_entity_poly.pdbx_seq_one_letter_code
_entity_poly.pdbx_strand_id
1 'polypeptide(L)'
;MGRLEELRINAYLSEVARGYSNNAFVAQHLFPEITSEKEKIDIFEFNKEAFNLYDTERAIRANSNVISPQGFKKHTTTLAEHDLSYPIDYREEQEAEKVKLQLHATNVVTEGLKLKLEKQCADLAQDANK
;
A
#
# COMPACT_ATOMS: atom_id res chain seq x y z
N MET A 1 -21.31 21.14 15.23
CA MET A 1 -20.97 19.83 14.64
C MET A 1 -19.52 19.92 14.14
N GLY A 2 -18.52 19.96 15.04
CA GLY A 2 -17.15 20.34 14.60
C GLY A 2 -16.06 20.34 15.68
N ARG A 3 -16.09 19.39 16.62
CA ARG A 3 -14.95 19.14 17.55
C ARG A 3 -14.87 17.68 17.96
N LEU A 4 -16.01 17.02 18.14
CA LEU A 4 -16.09 15.57 18.39
C LEU A 4 -15.67 14.72 17.18
N GLU A 5 -15.81 15.21 15.94
CA GLU A 5 -15.34 14.48 14.75
C GLU A 5 -13.82 14.57 14.59
N GLU A 6 -13.20 15.73 14.86
CA GLU A 6 -11.73 15.85 14.94
C GLU A 6 -11.12 15.00 16.06
N LEU A 7 -11.89 14.70 17.12
CA LEU A 7 -11.46 13.82 18.21
C LEU A 7 -11.51 12.32 17.86
N ARG A 8 -12.18 11.91 16.78
CA ARG A 8 -12.26 10.48 16.39
C ARG A 8 -10.98 9.96 15.74
N ILE A 9 -10.18 10.84 15.13
CA ILE A 9 -8.91 10.48 14.50
C ILE A 9 -7.82 11.30 15.19
N ASN A 10 -6.97 10.64 15.98
CA ASN A 10 -5.84 11.31 16.61
C ASN A 10 -4.78 11.64 15.55
N ALA A 11 -4.68 12.91 15.17
CA ALA A 11 -3.75 13.38 14.15
C ALA A 11 -2.29 13.05 14.49
N TYR A 12 -1.91 13.15 15.77
CA TYR A 12 -0.54 12.89 16.22
C TYR A 12 -0.17 11.40 16.09
N LEU A 13 -1.04 10.50 16.55
CA LEU A 13 -0.80 9.05 16.40
C LEU A 13 -0.85 8.62 14.92
N SER A 14 -1.68 9.28 14.11
CA SER A 14 -1.74 9.04 12.67
C SER A 14 -0.44 9.40 11.96
N GLU A 15 0.21 10.51 12.34
CA GLU A 15 1.52 10.89 11.79
C GLU A 15 2.61 9.90 12.18
N VAL A 16 2.60 9.42 13.42
CA VAL A 16 3.52 8.37 13.89
C VAL A 16 3.32 7.08 13.09
N ALA A 17 2.07 6.66 12.88
CA ALA A 17 1.76 5.47 12.08
C ALA A 17 2.19 5.63 10.61
N ARG A 18 1.97 6.80 9.99
CA ARG A 18 2.43 7.08 8.62
C ARG A 18 3.96 7.11 8.50
N GLY A 19 4.64 7.68 9.50
CA GLY A 19 6.11 7.74 9.54
C GLY A 19 6.79 6.42 9.91
N TYR A 20 6.03 5.44 10.38
CA TYR A 20 6.56 4.13 10.74
C TYR A 20 7.16 3.44 9.51
N SER A 21 8.44 3.08 9.59
CA SER A 21 9.13 2.33 8.54
C SER A 21 10.00 1.25 9.17
N ASN A 22 10.08 0.10 8.50
CA ASN A 22 10.95 -0.99 8.89
C ASN A 22 11.78 -1.39 7.66
N ASN A 23 13.10 -1.19 7.76
CA ASN A 23 14.04 -1.43 6.66
C ASN A 23 14.16 -2.91 6.26
N ALA A 24 13.62 -3.83 7.05
CA ALA A 24 13.59 -5.25 6.73
C ALA A 24 12.48 -5.63 5.72
N PHE A 25 11.46 -4.78 5.55
CA PHE A 25 10.37 -5.04 4.62
C PHE A 25 10.78 -4.72 3.18
N VAL A 26 10.51 -5.65 2.27
CA VAL A 26 10.86 -5.53 0.85
C VAL A 26 9.64 -5.50 -0.06
N ALA A 27 8.44 -5.79 0.44
CA ALA A 27 7.23 -5.81 -0.37
C ALA A 27 7.01 -4.50 -1.14
N GLN A 28 7.27 -3.34 -0.52
CA GLN A 28 7.09 -2.04 -1.18
C GLN A 28 8.06 -1.79 -2.35
N HIS A 29 9.19 -2.50 -2.40
CA HIS A 29 10.11 -2.45 -3.54
C HIS A 29 9.63 -3.29 -4.72
N LEU A 30 8.88 -4.37 -4.47
CA LEU A 30 8.29 -5.20 -5.51
C LEU A 30 6.93 -4.67 -5.97
N PHE A 31 6.11 -4.21 -5.03
CA PHE A 31 4.76 -3.71 -5.25
C PHE A 31 4.64 -2.28 -4.70
N PRO A 32 4.69 -1.25 -5.57
CA PRO A 32 4.52 0.13 -5.13
C PRO A 32 3.08 0.39 -4.66
N GLU A 33 2.93 1.23 -3.63
CA GLU A 33 1.62 1.58 -3.08
C GLU A 33 0.86 2.54 -4.00
N ILE A 34 -0.41 2.26 -4.25
CA ILE A 34 -1.31 3.09 -5.05
C ILE A 34 -2.53 3.42 -4.21
N THR A 35 -2.85 4.70 -4.07
CA THR A 35 -4.05 5.17 -3.38
C THR A 35 -5.27 5.08 -4.28
N SER A 36 -6.36 4.46 -3.80
CA SER A 36 -7.65 4.41 -4.48
C SER A 36 -8.75 4.88 -3.54
N GLU A 37 -9.73 5.61 -4.09
CA GLU A 37 -10.94 6.02 -3.37
C GLU A 37 -11.99 4.90 -3.32
N LYS A 38 -11.88 3.90 -4.20
CA LYS A 38 -12.84 2.81 -4.35
C LYS A 38 -12.25 1.50 -3.87
N GLU A 39 -13.08 0.72 -3.16
CA GLU A 39 -12.74 -0.63 -2.69
C GLU A 39 -12.60 -1.64 -3.84
N LYS A 40 -13.39 -1.46 -4.91
CA LYS A 40 -13.24 -2.23 -6.16
C LYS A 40 -12.42 -1.45 -7.17
N ILE A 41 -11.35 -2.08 -7.65
CA ILE A 41 -10.39 -1.48 -8.57
C ILE A 41 -10.21 -2.42 -9.76
N ASP A 42 -10.30 -1.85 -10.95
CA ASP A 42 -9.91 -2.54 -12.17
C ASP A 42 -8.44 -2.25 -12.45
N ILE A 43 -7.60 -3.27 -12.34
CA ILE A 43 -6.18 -3.22 -12.67
C ILE A 43 -6.02 -3.56 -14.15
N PHE A 44 -5.31 -2.71 -14.88
CA PHE A 44 -4.96 -2.97 -16.27
C PHE A 44 -3.69 -3.82 -16.34
N GLU A 45 -3.77 -4.96 -17.02
CA GLU A 45 -2.59 -5.79 -17.24
C GLU A 45 -1.74 -5.20 -18.36
N PHE A 46 -0.45 -5.02 -18.09
CA PHE A 46 0.50 -4.66 -19.12
C PHE A 46 0.68 -5.85 -20.07
N ASN A 47 0.13 -5.73 -21.27
CA ASN A 47 0.36 -6.72 -22.32
C ASN A 47 1.82 -6.68 -22.79
N LYS A 48 2.22 -7.72 -23.53
CA LYS A 48 3.56 -7.82 -24.16
C LYS A 48 3.95 -6.57 -24.96
N GLU A 49 2.97 -5.82 -25.45
CA GLU A 49 3.19 -4.53 -26.12
C GLU A 49 3.88 -3.47 -25.25
N ALA A 50 3.62 -3.44 -23.94
CA ALA A 50 4.22 -2.47 -23.03
C ALA A 50 5.71 -2.74 -22.76
N PHE A 51 6.16 -3.97 -23.03
CA PHE A 51 7.54 -4.41 -22.79
C PHE A 51 8.34 -4.62 -24.08
N ASN A 52 7.73 -4.37 -25.25
CA ASN A 52 8.44 -4.42 -26.52
C ASN A 52 9.33 -3.17 -26.67
N LEU A 53 10.57 -3.38 -27.11
CA LEU A 53 11.45 -2.31 -27.55
C LEU A 53 10.96 -1.81 -28.91
N TYR A 54 10.47 -0.58 -28.95
CA TYR A 54 10.14 0.11 -30.20
C TYR A 54 11.26 1.07 -30.55
N ASP A 55 11.69 1.07 -31.80
CA ASP A 55 12.56 2.12 -32.32
C ASP A 55 11.76 3.44 -32.33
N THR A 56 12.10 4.32 -31.40
CA THR A 56 11.47 5.64 -31.25
C THR A 56 12.13 6.70 -32.14
N GLU A 57 13.31 6.42 -32.69
CA GLU A 57 14.03 7.34 -33.54
C GLU A 57 13.39 7.40 -34.93
N ARG A 58 12.87 8.59 -35.28
CA ARG A 58 12.29 8.88 -36.58
C ARG A 58 13.32 9.55 -37.46
N ALA A 59 13.65 8.93 -38.60
CA ALA A 59 14.51 9.55 -39.60
C ALA A 59 13.90 10.85 -40.18
N ILE A 60 14.75 11.83 -40.49
CA ILE A 60 14.33 13.10 -41.11
C ILE A 60 13.64 12.81 -42.45
N ARG A 61 12.39 13.31 -42.61
CA ARG A 61 11.48 13.08 -43.75
C ARG A 61 10.84 11.67 -43.85
N ALA A 62 10.98 10.79 -42.86
CA ALA A 62 10.28 9.50 -42.86
C ALA A 62 8.86 9.61 -42.29
N ASN A 63 7.98 8.68 -42.69
CA ASN A 63 6.65 8.51 -42.06
C ASN A 63 6.81 8.13 -40.58
N SER A 64 5.81 8.47 -39.75
CA SER A 64 5.85 8.15 -38.32
C SER A 64 5.83 6.64 -38.10
N ASN A 65 6.55 6.16 -37.09
CA ASN A 65 6.40 4.78 -36.64
C ASN A 65 5.00 4.63 -36.05
N VAL A 66 4.23 3.67 -36.58
CA VAL A 66 2.84 3.40 -36.16
C VAL A 66 2.80 2.03 -35.49
N ILE A 67 2.31 2.01 -34.25
CA ILE A 67 2.11 0.76 -33.50
C ILE A 67 0.64 0.35 -33.71
N SER A 68 0.40 -0.93 -34.00
CA SER A 68 -0.95 -1.49 -34.05
C SER A 68 -1.47 -1.74 -32.63
N PRO A 69 -2.66 -1.27 -32.26
CA PRO A 69 -3.18 -1.46 -30.90
C PRO A 69 -3.63 -2.91 -30.69
N GLN A 70 -3.07 -3.63 -29.71
CA GLN A 70 -3.71 -4.84 -29.18
C GLN A 70 -4.62 -4.52 -28.00
N GLY A 71 -5.66 -5.34 -27.83
CA GLY A 71 -6.69 -5.14 -26.82
C GLY A 71 -6.16 -5.27 -25.39
N PHE A 72 -6.65 -4.42 -24.48
CA PHE A 72 -6.29 -4.44 -23.06
C PHE A 72 -7.04 -5.55 -22.31
N LYS A 73 -6.35 -6.25 -21.42
CA LYS A 73 -6.99 -7.11 -20.41
C LYS A 73 -7.19 -6.32 -19.12
N LYS A 74 -8.32 -6.57 -18.46
CA LYS A 74 -8.68 -5.95 -17.17
C LYS A 74 -8.81 -7.05 -16.13
N HIS A 75 -8.22 -6.84 -14.96
CA HIS A 75 -8.36 -7.68 -13.80
C HIS A 75 -9.03 -6.89 -12.68
N THR A 76 -10.23 -7.30 -12.26
CA THR A 76 -10.95 -6.63 -11.17
C THR A 76 -10.50 -7.23 -9.83
N THR A 77 -9.96 -6.39 -8.95
CA THR A 77 -9.61 -6.76 -7.57
C THR A 77 -10.50 -6.01 -6.59
N THR A 78 -10.85 -6.65 -5.47
CA THR A 78 -11.57 -6.01 -4.35
C THR A 78 -10.61 -5.93 -3.16
N LEU A 79 -10.47 -4.73 -2.59
CA LEU A 79 -9.73 -4.50 -1.36
C LEU A 79 -10.51 -5.07 -0.18
N ALA A 80 -9.81 -5.65 0.80
CA ALA A 80 -10.41 -6.15 2.04
C ALA A 80 -9.94 -5.29 3.21
N GLU A 81 -10.83 -5.05 4.18
CA GLU A 81 -10.47 -4.31 5.38
C GLU A 81 -9.61 -5.17 6.31
N HIS A 82 -8.53 -4.57 6.82
CA HIS A 82 -7.62 -5.18 7.79
C HIS A 82 -7.40 -4.21 8.94
N ASP A 83 -8.02 -4.49 10.08
CA ASP A 83 -7.85 -3.74 11.31
C ASP A 83 -7.17 -4.60 12.40
N LEU A 84 -6.55 -3.92 13.36
CA LEU A 84 -5.97 -4.55 14.54
C LEU A 84 -6.05 -3.55 15.69
N SER A 85 -6.48 -4.01 16.86
CA SER A 85 -6.60 -3.18 18.07
C SER A 85 -5.70 -3.73 19.17
N TYR A 86 -5.08 -2.80 19.90
CA TYR A 86 -4.29 -3.11 21.09
C TYR A 86 -5.00 -2.50 22.31
N PRO A 87 -5.53 -3.32 23.23
CA PRO A 87 -6.19 -2.80 24.43
C PRO A 87 -5.16 -2.21 25.39
N ILE A 88 -5.45 -1.03 25.94
CA ILE A 88 -4.65 -0.38 26.99
C ILE A 88 -5.56 -0.19 28.20
N ASP A 89 -5.15 -0.67 29.37
CA ASP A 89 -5.89 -0.44 30.61
C ASP A 89 -5.59 0.96 31.17
N TYR A 90 -6.61 1.62 31.72
CA TYR A 90 -6.48 2.98 32.25
C TYR A 90 -5.55 3.06 33.47
N ARG A 91 -5.38 1.97 34.23
CA ARG A 91 -4.45 1.93 35.38
C ARG A 91 -3.01 1.89 34.90
N GLU A 92 -2.74 1.09 33.86
CA GLU A 92 -1.42 1.02 33.23
C GLU A 92 -1.05 2.36 32.60
N GLU A 93 -2.01 3.05 31.97
CA GLU A 93 -1.80 4.39 31.42
C GLU A 93 -1.50 5.44 32.50
N GLN A 94 -2.15 5.35 33.66
CA GLN A 94 -1.90 6.24 34.80
C GLN A 94 -0.54 6.00 35.46
N GLU A 95 -0.06 4.75 35.50
CA GLU A 95 1.27 4.42 36.05
C GLU A 95 2.41 4.72 35.05
N ALA A 96 2.14 4.72 33.75
CA ALA A 96 3.11 5.00 32.71
C ALA A 96 3.34 6.51 32.48
N GLU A 97 3.80 7.24 33.49
CA GLU A 97 4.11 8.68 33.37
C GLU A 97 5.20 9.00 32.32
N LYS A 98 6.11 8.05 32.04
CA LYS A 98 7.30 8.27 31.17
C LYS A 98 7.24 7.55 29.83
N VAL A 99 6.40 6.52 29.71
CA VAL A 99 6.27 5.73 28.48
C VAL A 99 4.93 6.06 27.86
N LYS A 100 4.94 6.65 26.67
CA LYS A 100 3.72 6.85 25.89
C LYS A 100 3.22 5.49 25.40
N LEU A 101 2.48 4.76 26.24
CA LEU A 101 1.89 3.45 25.95
C LEU A 101 1.12 3.45 24.63
N GLN A 102 0.40 4.54 24.35
CA GLN A 102 -0.31 4.74 23.09
C GLN A 102 0.63 4.73 21.87
N LEU A 103 1.86 5.28 21.97
CA LEU A 103 2.84 5.20 20.87
C LEU A 103 3.33 3.78 20.66
N HIS A 104 3.61 3.07 21.76
CA HIS A 104 4.03 1.68 21.68
C HIS A 104 2.95 0.82 21.04
N ALA A 105 1.70 0.94 21.51
CA ALA A 105 0.54 0.28 20.94
C ALA A 105 0.36 0.61 19.44
N THR A 106 0.49 1.89 19.06
CA THR A 106 0.41 2.32 17.65
C THR A 106 1.49 1.63 16.79
N ASN A 107 2.72 1.57 17.28
CA ASN A 107 3.82 0.92 16.56
C ASN A 107 3.61 -0.59 16.43
N VAL A 108 3.16 -1.26 17.50
CA VAL A 108 2.90 -2.71 17.50
C VAL A 108 1.80 -3.06 16.51
N VAL A 109 0.70 -2.29 16.52
CA VAL A 109 -0.42 -2.49 15.59
C VAL A 109 0.02 -2.24 14.15
N THR A 110 0.76 -1.16 13.90
CA THR A 110 1.25 -0.80 12.57
C THR A 110 2.22 -1.86 12.03
N GLU A 111 3.13 -2.35 12.86
CA GLU A 111 4.06 -3.43 12.51
C GLU A 111 3.30 -4.72 12.17
N GLY A 112 2.31 -5.10 12.97
CA GLY A 112 1.50 -6.30 12.73
C GLY A 112 0.77 -6.26 11.38
N LEU A 113 0.21 -5.10 11.02
CA LEU A 113 -0.43 -4.89 9.71
C LEU A 113 0.59 -4.98 8.57
N LYS A 114 1.75 -4.31 8.70
CA LYS A 114 2.80 -4.35 7.67
C LYS A 114 3.40 -5.74 7.49
N LEU A 115 3.57 -6.50 8.57
CA LEU A 115 4.05 -7.88 8.49
C LEU A 115 3.08 -8.78 7.73
N LYS A 116 1.77 -8.60 7.95
CA LYS A 116 0.74 -9.34 7.20
C LYS A 116 0.77 -8.98 5.71
N LEU A 117 0.92 -7.69 5.39
CA LEU A 117 1.08 -7.22 4.01
C LEU A 117 2.32 -7.85 3.35
N GLU A 118 3.46 -7.83 4.05
CA GLU A 118 4.71 -8.43 3.57
C GLU A 118 4.52 -9.90 3.22
N LYS A 119 3.87 -10.66 4.10
CA LYS A 119 3.57 -12.07 3.86
C LYS A 119 2.68 -12.26 2.62
N GLN A 120 1.61 -11.48 2.49
CA GLN A 120 0.72 -11.57 1.32
C GLN A 120 1.44 -11.27 0.01
N CYS A 121 2.31 -10.26 0.00
CA CYS A 121 3.15 -9.94 -1.16
C CYS A 121 4.15 -11.05 -1.47
N ALA A 122 4.78 -11.64 -0.45
CA ALA A 122 5.71 -12.76 -0.62
C ALA A 122 5.00 -14.01 -1.17
N ASP A 123 3.83 -14.35 -0.62
CA ASP A 123 3.02 -15.47 -1.09
C ASP A 123 2.61 -15.27 -2.56
N LEU A 124 2.27 -14.04 -2.97
CA LEU A 124 1.95 -13.72 -4.36
C LEU A 124 3.16 -13.78 -5.30
N ALA A 125 4.33 -13.32 -4.85
CA ALA A 125 5.54 -13.27 -5.68
C ALA A 125 6.21 -14.65 -5.83
N GLN A 126 6.07 -15.53 -4.84
CA GLN A 126 6.71 -16.85 -4.82
C GLN A 126 5.83 -18.00 -5.29
N ASP A 127 4.54 -17.75 -5.56
CA ASP A 127 3.63 -18.78 -6.09
C ASP A 127 3.99 -19.10 -7.56
N ALA A 128 4.81 -20.13 -7.73
CA ALA A 128 5.25 -20.64 -9.03
C ALA A 128 4.15 -21.39 -9.81
N ASN A 129 2.97 -21.62 -9.22
CA ASN A 129 1.87 -22.36 -9.84
C ASN A 129 0.75 -21.46 -10.36
N LYS A 130 0.92 -20.13 -10.31
CA LYS A 130 0.03 -19.15 -10.95
C LYS A 130 0.59 -18.62 -12.25
#